data_AF-A0A4Q6BY86-F1
#
_entry.id   AF-A0A4Q6BY86-F1
#
_cell.length_a   1.000
_cell.length_b   1.000
_cell.length_c   1.000
_cell.angle_alpha   90.00
_cell.angle_beta   90.00
_cell.angle_gamma   90.00
#
_symmetry.space_group_name_H-M   'P 1'
#
loop_
_entity.id
_entity.type
_entity.pdbx_description
1 polymer ?
#
loop_
_entity_poly.entity_id
_entity_poly.type
_entity_poly.pdbx_seq_one_letter_code
_entity_poly.pdbx_strand_id
1 'polypeptide(L)'
;MNEDGVDMDVGLRFGAICQSARLLVLSFFSLTLLAACAKSDSRKVETFRKTTAQCASTAVAKQYVVRWKDGTTVVYKDTSEEKLLKEVIEPNESEIDVAEQDQKVRLSPPAQSLLDSDSDVLRSQAFANDTTNWGQDKIEASSPSTLGYSGKDVIVAVIDSGVQRNHPQLKNRMYINPGESGLDSQGRDKATNGIDDDGNGLIDDVSGYDFADESGVVNDGSGHGTHVSGVIAADSSAGTIRGLAQGAKILPLD
;
A
#
# COMPACT_ATOMS: atom_id res chain seq x y z
N MET A 1 -0.50 7.99 -68.55
CA MET A 1 0.40 7.79 -67.39
C MET A 1 -0.14 6.58 -66.67
N ASN A 2 0.42 5.42 -67.03
CA ASN A 2 0.30 4.17 -66.29
C ASN A 2 1.60 4.03 -65.50
N GLU A 3 1.53 3.55 -64.27
CA GLU A 3 2.59 2.76 -63.65
C GLU A 3 1.87 1.61 -62.91
N ASP A 4 2.22 0.40 -63.34
CA ASP A 4 1.67 -0.90 -62.99
C ASP A 4 2.49 -1.58 -61.87
N GLY A 5 1.93 -2.63 -61.23
CA GLY A 5 2.67 -3.69 -60.51
C GLY A 5 2.22 -3.88 -59.05
N VAL A 6 1.24 -4.74 -58.71
CA VAL A 6 1.25 -6.24 -58.63
C VAL A 6 2.30 -6.72 -57.60
N ASP A 7 1.99 -7.14 -56.37
CA ASP A 7 1.11 -8.22 -55.83
C ASP A 7 1.77 -9.61 -55.71
N MET A 8 1.39 -10.29 -54.61
CA MET A 8 1.46 -11.71 -54.25
C MET A 8 2.72 -12.27 -53.57
N ASP A 9 2.64 -12.66 -52.29
CA ASP A 9 2.11 -13.94 -51.71
C ASP A 9 3.34 -14.90 -51.54
N VAL A 10 3.53 -15.78 -50.55
CA VAL A 10 2.66 -16.79 -49.94
C VAL A 10 3.35 -17.28 -48.64
N GLY A 11 2.56 -17.83 -47.71
CA GLY A 11 3.00 -18.58 -46.51
C GLY A 11 3.86 -19.84 -46.80
N LEU A 12 4.05 -20.81 -45.91
CA LEU A 12 3.27 -21.28 -44.77
C LEU A 12 4.16 -22.29 -44.01
N ARG A 13 3.76 -22.52 -42.76
CA ARG A 13 4.13 -23.55 -41.76
C ARG A 13 4.56 -24.91 -42.32
N PHE A 14 5.35 -25.67 -41.53
CA PHE A 14 5.02 -27.04 -41.09
C PHE A 14 5.95 -27.48 -39.95
N GLY A 15 5.37 -28.05 -38.89
CA GLY A 15 6.09 -28.89 -37.92
C GLY A 15 5.84 -30.36 -38.22
N ALA A 16 6.79 -31.23 -37.87
CA ALA A 16 6.53 -32.64 -37.56
C ALA A 16 7.72 -33.31 -36.84
N ILE A 17 7.33 -34.21 -35.95
CA ILE A 17 8.03 -35.13 -35.03
C ILE A 17 8.77 -36.25 -35.79
N CYS A 18 9.90 -36.77 -35.26
CA CYS A 18 10.17 -38.24 -35.22
C CYS A 18 11.34 -38.64 -34.30
N GLN A 19 11.16 -39.79 -33.62
CA GLN A 19 12.00 -40.43 -32.59
C GLN A 19 13.18 -41.24 -33.16
N SER A 20 14.19 -41.51 -32.32
CA SER A 20 14.92 -42.79 -32.11
C SER A 20 16.26 -42.48 -31.40
N ALA A 21 16.92 -43.30 -30.59
CA ALA A 21 16.68 -44.52 -29.84
C ALA A 21 17.82 -44.59 -28.79
N ARG A 22 17.59 -45.30 -27.67
CA ARG A 22 18.52 -45.46 -26.55
C ARG A 22 19.84 -46.14 -26.95
N LEU A 23 20.97 -45.68 -26.39
CA LEU A 23 22.10 -46.56 -26.11
C LEU A 23 22.76 -46.20 -24.77
N LEU A 24 22.95 -47.25 -23.97
CA LEU A 24 23.33 -47.26 -22.57
C LEU A 24 24.82 -47.57 -22.51
N VAL A 25 25.64 -46.66 -21.98
CA VAL A 25 27.02 -46.97 -21.58
C VAL A 25 27.32 -46.30 -20.24
N LEU A 26 27.57 -47.18 -19.26
CA LEU A 26 28.05 -46.92 -17.92
C LEU A 26 29.54 -46.52 -17.92
N SER A 27 29.92 -45.85 -16.83
CA SER A 27 31.29 -45.66 -16.32
C SER A 27 32.06 -44.48 -16.91
N PHE A 28 32.26 -43.43 -16.12
CA PHE A 28 33.47 -43.30 -15.29
C PHE A 28 33.31 -42.15 -14.30
N PHE A 29 33.60 -42.49 -13.05
CA PHE A 29 33.72 -41.61 -11.89
C PHE A 29 34.78 -40.53 -12.19
N SER A 30 34.37 -39.27 -12.34
CA SER A 30 35.28 -38.13 -12.28
C SER A 30 34.68 -37.13 -11.30
N LEU A 31 35.16 -37.22 -10.06
CA LEU A 31 34.85 -36.29 -8.99
C LEU A 31 35.61 -34.98 -9.26
N THR A 32 35.08 -34.15 -10.15
CA THR A 32 35.53 -32.77 -10.31
C THR A 32 34.97 -31.95 -9.15
N LEU A 33 35.84 -31.63 -8.18
CA LEU A 33 35.57 -30.59 -7.19
C LEU A 33 35.32 -29.27 -7.94
N LEU A 34 34.04 -28.91 -8.12
CA LEU A 34 33.65 -27.53 -8.31
C LEU A 34 33.85 -26.82 -6.96
N ALA A 35 35.05 -26.26 -6.77
CA ALA A 35 35.22 -25.15 -5.85
C ALA A 35 34.40 -23.97 -6.39
N ALA A 36 33.11 -23.95 -6.04
CA ALA A 36 32.30 -22.76 -6.18
C ALA A 36 32.86 -21.72 -5.20
N CYS A 37 33.74 -20.85 -5.69
CA CYS A 37 33.92 -19.54 -5.08
C CYS A 37 32.57 -18.82 -5.21
N ALA A 38 31.70 -19.00 -4.22
CA ALA A 38 30.64 -18.05 -3.95
C ALA A 38 31.34 -16.73 -3.64
N LYS A 39 31.49 -15.90 -4.68
CA LYS A 39 31.84 -14.50 -4.52
C LYS A 39 30.67 -13.93 -3.72
N SER A 40 30.83 -13.79 -2.41
CA SER A 40 29.85 -13.10 -1.59
C SER A 40 29.80 -11.69 -2.16
N ASP A 41 28.79 -11.43 -2.96
CA ASP A 41 28.48 -10.09 -3.39
C ASP A 41 27.98 -9.39 -2.14
N SER A 42 28.94 -8.86 -1.37
CA SER A 42 28.67 -7.95 -0.27
C SER A 42 28.10 -6.71 -0.91
N ARG A 43 26.79 -6.75 -1.22
CA ARG A 43 26.00 -5.56 -1.44
C ARG A 43 26.17 -4.75 -0.17
N LYS A 44 27.12 -3.80 -0.22
CA LYS A 44 27.22 -2.74 0.77
C LYS A 44 25.81 -2.20 0.92
N VAL A 45 25.27 -2.25 2.12
CA VAL A 45 24.06 -1.50 2.46
C VAL A 45 24.33 -0.10 1.94
N GLU A 46 23.47 0.42 1.07
CA GLU A 46 23.54 1.81 0.64
C GLU A 46 23.27 2.67 1.88
N THR A 47 24.31 2.86 2.69
CA THR A 47 24.27 3.69 3.89
C THR A 47 24.05 5.11 3.41
N PHE A 48 22.87 5.62 3.73
CA PHE A 48 22.33 6.91 3.35
C PHE A 48 22.13 7.07 1.84
N ARG A 49 20.89 6.82 1.37
CA ARG A 49 20.41 7.53 0.17
C ARG A 49 20.65 9.01 0.42
N LYS A 50 21.57 9.60 -0.33
CA LYS A 50 21.86 11.03 -0.29
C LYS A 50 20.52 11.76 -0.40
N THR A 51 20.14 12.51 0.62
CA THR A 51 18.92 13.30 0.62
C THR A 51 18.92 14.13 -0.65
N THR A 52 17.92 13.95 -1.51
CA THR A 52 17.72 14.82 -2.67
C THR A 52 17.58 16.26 -2.16
N ALA A 53 17.97 17.26 -2.96
CA ALA A 53 17.92 18.67 -2.55
C ALA A 53 16.53 19.11 -2.02
N GLN A 54 15.50 18.35 -2.37
CA GLN A 54 14.12 18.52 -1.97
C GLN A 54 13.83 18.12 -0.50
N CYS A 55 14.62 17.21 0.09
CA CYS A 55 14.49 16.74 1.48
C CYS A 55 15.49 17.40 2.45
N ALA A 56 16.46 18.16 1.95
CA ALA A 56 17.46 18.82 2.79
C ALA A 56 16.86 19.92 3.70
N SER A 57 15.74 20.51 3.31
CA SER A 57 15.03 21.56 4.07
C SER A 57 14.24 21.03 5.26
N THR A 58 13.92 19.73 5.28
CA THR A 58 13.17 19.06 6.35
C THR A 58 14.08 18.30 7.31
N ALA A 59 15.34 18.08 6.97
CA ALA A 59 16.27 17.30 7.77
C ALA A 59 16.51 17.92 9.17
N VAL A 60 16.44 17.09 10.20
CA VAL A 60 16.85 17.45 11.57
C VAL A 60 18.36 17.30 11.67
N ALA A 61 19.03 18.41 11.95
CA ALA A 61 20.48 18.41 12.09
C ALA A 61 20.91 17.48 13.23
N LYS A 62 21.89 16.61 12.95
CA LYS A 62 22.51 15.69 13.93
C LYS A 62 21.54 14.68 14.58
N GLN A 63 20.44 14.35 13.90
CA GLN A 63 19.48 13.37 14.36
C GLN A 63 19.19 12.34 13.28
N TYR A 64 19.19 11.07 13.67
CA TYR A 64 19.07 9.94 12.76
C TYR A 64 18.17 8.87 13.37
N VAL A 65 17.44 8.16 12.52
CA VAL A 65 16.57 7.05 12.89
C VAL A 65 17.17 5.77 12.32
N VAL A 66 17.36 4.77 13.19
CA VAL A 66 17.83 3.43 12.80
C VAL A 66 16.75 2.43 13.18
N ARG A 67 16.23 1.72 12.19
CA ARG A 67 15.33 0.59 12.37
C ARG A 67 16.11 -0.70 12.20
N TRP A 68 15.93 -1.60 13.15
CA TRP A 68 16.57 -2.90 13.22
C TRP A 68 15.66 -3.98 12.65
N LYS A 69 16.25 -5.09 12.20
CA LYS A 69 15.50 -6.22 11.62
C LYS A 69 14.61 -6.96 12.62
N ASP A 70 14.83 -6.76 13.93
CA ASP A 70 13.95 -7.25 14.99
C ASP A 70 12.69 -6.39 15.18
N GLY A 71 12.55 -5.31 14.40
CA GLY A 71 11.43 -4.38 14.44
C GLY A 71 11.65 -3.18 15.38
N THR A 72 12.72 -3.15 16.17
CA THR A 72 13.01 -2.03 17.05
C THR A 72 13.46 -0.80 16.26
N THR A 73 13.16 0.39 16.77
CA THR A 73 13.56 1.67 16.16
C THR A 73 14.21 2.55 17.22
N VAL A 74 15.40 3.06 16.92
CA VAL A 74 16.19 3.91 17.83
C VAL A 74 16.50 5.23 17.15
N VAL A 75 16.30 6.32 17.91
CA VAL A 75 16.61 7.68 17.46
C VAL A 75 17.93 8.13 18.10
N TYR A 76 18.94 8.38 17.28
CA TYR A 76 20.23 8.88 17.70
C TYR A 76 20.26 10.41 17.55
N LYS A 77 20.42 11.11 18.67
CA LYS A 77 20.47 12.58 18.74
C LYS A 77 21.89 13.08 18.96
N ASP A 78 22.14 14.33 18.57
CA ASP A 78 23.41 15.04 18.75
C ASP A 78 24.65 14.30 18.21
N THR A 79 24.46 13.44 17.20
CA THR A 79 25.53 12.66 16.55
C THR A 79 25.80 13.17 15.14
N SER A 80 27.04 13.06 14.66
CA SER A 80 27.35 13.31 13.25
C SER A 80 27.11 12.05 12.42
N GLU A 81 26.84 12.21 11.13
CA GLU A 81 26.72 11.09 10.20
C GLU A 81 27.93 10.16 10.27
N GLU A 82 29.15 10.72 10.25
CA GLU A 82 30.40 9.97 10.32
C GLU A 82 30.53 9.19 11.63
N LYS A 83 30.12 9.78 12.76
CA LYS A 83 30.16 9.11 14.06
C LYS A 83 29.15 7.97 14.11
N LEU A 84 27.93 8.21 13.65
CA LEU A 84 26.89 7.17 13.59
C LEU A 84 27.29 6.02 12.66
N LEU A 85 27.88 6.33 11.50
CA LEU A 85 28.40 5.35 10.56
C LEU A 85 29.39 4.41 11.23
N LYS A 86 30.45 4.96 11.82
CA LYS A 86 31.55 4.18 12.40
C LYS A 86 31.17 3.43 13.68
N GLU A 87 30.38 4.06 14.55
CA GLU A 87 30.12 3.51 15.88
C GLU A 87 28.89 2.60 15.93
N VAL A 88 27.92 2.79 15.03
CA VAL A 88 26.62 2.10 15.08
C VAL A 88 26.33 1.31 13.81
N ILE A 89 26.52 1.91 12.63
CA ILE A 89 26.06 1.27 11.39
C ILE A 89 27.04 0.19 10.93
N GLU A 90 28.33 0.52 10.78
CA GLU A 90 29.35 -0.40 10.30
C GLU A 90 29.47 -1.67 11.17
N PRO A 91 29.43 -1.61 12.51
CA PRO A 91 29.52 -2.82 13.33
C PRO A 91 28.26 -3.70 13.28
N ASN A 92 27.11 -3.16 12.87
CA ASN A 92 25.81 -3.83 12.98
C ASN A 92 25.05 -3.92 11.64
N GLU A 93 25.75 -3.80 10.51
CA GLU A 93 25.15 -3.74 9.16
C GLU A 93 24.21 -4.93 8.87
N SER A 94 24.52 -6.14 9.37
CA SER A 94 23.69 -7.33 9.18
C SER A 94 22.35 -7.29 9.91
N GLU A 95 22.22 -6.45 10.93
CA GLU A 95 21.07 -6.37 11.83
C GLU A 95 20.20 -5.13 11.57
N ILE A 96 20.69 -4.18 10.77
CA ILE A 96 19.97 -2.95 10.44
C ILE A 96 19.10 -3.18 9.21
N ASP A 97 17.85 -2.72 9.28
CA ASP A 97 16.89 -2.69 8.17
C ASP A 97 17.03 -1.37 7.39
N VAL A 98 16.94 -0.24 8.10
CA VAL A 98 17.13 1.10 7.52
C VAL A 98 17.79 2.06 8.49
N ALA A 99 18.67 2.93 7.98
CA ALA A 99 19.24 4.05 8.71
C ALA A 99 19.13 5.33 7.87
N GLU A 100 18.46 6.35 8.39
CA GLU A 100 18.19 7.60 7.69
C GLU A 100 18.27 8.82 8.61
N GLN A 101 18.51 10.01 8.03
CA GLN A 101 18.47 11.25 8.77
C GLN A 101 17.03 11.60 9.12
N ASP A 102 16.78 11.94 10.39
CA ASP A 102 15.44 12.30 10.86
C ASP A 102 14.90 13.55 10.15
N GLN A 103 13.59 13.62 9.95
CA GLN A 103 12.93 14.64 9.15
C GLN A 103 11.81 15.31 9.96
N LYS A 104 11.77 16.65 9.93
CA LYS A 104 10.63 17.45 10.38
C LYS A 104 9.60 17.53 9.27
N VAL A 105 8.47 16.86 9.48
CA VAL A 105 7.28 17.06 8.66
C VAL A 105 6.54 18.29 9.19
N ARG A 106 6.46 19.35 8.38
CA ARG A 106 5.52 20.45 8.63
C ARG A 106 4.24 20.15 7.88
N LEU A 107 3.18 19.86 8.62
CA LEU A 107 1.84 19.89 8.08
C LEU A 107 1.44 21.37 8.01
N SER A 108 1.43 21.94 6.81
CA SER A 108 0.79 23.24 6.62
C SER A 108 -0.70 23.05 6.92
N PRO A 109 -1.32 23.90 7.75
CA PRO A 109 -2.77 23.96 7.82
C PRO A 109 -3.29 24.15 6.38
N PRO A 110 -4.37 23.47 5.96
CA PRO A 110 -5.02 23.83 4.69
C PRO A 110 -5.29 25.34 4.75
N ALA A 111 -4.87 26.05 3.70
CA ALA A 111 -4.82 27.51 3.66
C ALA A 111 -6.11 28.13 4.22
N GLN A 112 -6.05 28.56 5.48
CA GLN A 112 -7.17 29.15 6.20
C GLN A 112 -7.41 30.61 5.80
N SER A 113 -6.83 31.05 4.68
CA SER A 113 -6.80 32.44 4.21
C SER A 113 -7.74 32.72 3.03
N LEU A 114 -8.73 31.87 2.76
CA LEU A 114 -9.80 32.14 1.79
C LEU A 114 -11.20 32.06 2.42
N LEU A 115 -11.27 32.24 3.74
CA LEU A 115 -12.53 32.46 4.47
C LEU A 115 -12.98 33.92 4.29
N ASP A 116 -13.25 34.36 3.06
CA ASP A 116 -14.04 35.57 2.85
C ASP A 116 -14.76 35.52 1.48
N SER A 117 -16.07 35.25 1.57
CA SER A 117 -17.14 35.69 0.65
C SER A 117 -17.35 35.08 -0.74
N ASP A 118 -16.60 34.06 -1.20
CA ASP A 118 -16.87 33.40 -2.50
C ASP A 118 -16.90 31.85 -2.43
N SER A 119 -17.22 31.31 -1.25
CA SER A 119 -16.97 29.90 -0.92
C SER A 119 -17.81 28.89 -1.69
N ASP A 120 -19.01 29.21 -2.17
CA ASP A 120 -19.92 28.18 -2.69
C ASP A 120 -19.75 27.93 -4.19
N VAL A 121 -19.41 28.97 -4.96
CA VAL A 121 -19.16 28.85 -6.40
C VAL A 121 -17.74 28.34 -6.67
N LEU A 122 -16.76 28.75 -5.86
CA LEU A 122 -15.38 28.27 -6.02
C LEU A 122 -15.16 26.87 -5.41
N ARG A 123 -15.87 26.47 -4.35
CA ARG A 123 -15.86 25.08 -3.89
C ARG A 123 -16.43 24.14 -4.96
N SER A 124 -17.58 24.50 -5.55
CA SER A 124 -18.18 23.64 -6.58
C SER A 124 -17.30 23.53 -7.83
N GLN A 125 -16.52 24.56 -8.19
CA GLN A 125 -15.63 24.51 -9.36
C GLN A 125 -14.24 23.91 -9.09
N ALA A 126 -13.68 24.10 -7.89
CA ALA A 126 -12.41 23.49 -7.51
C ALA A 126 -12.53 21.98 -7.26
N PHE A 127 -13.65 21.51 -6.69
CA PHE A 127 -13.89 20.08 -6.46
C PHE A 127 -14.54 19.36 -7.65
N ALA A 128 -15.15 20.07 -8.61
CA ALA A 128 -15.72 19.44 -9.80
C ALA A 128 -14.67 19.09 -10.87
N ASN A 129 -13.48 19.70 -10.83
CA ASN A 129 -12.44 19.50 -11.84
C ASN A 129 -11.09 19.02 -11.31
N ASP A 130 -10.89 18.93 -9.99
CA ASP A 130 -9.71 18.25 -9.44
C ASP A 130 -9.87 16.73 -9.55
N THR A 131 -9.74 16.27 -10.80
CA THR A 131 -9.56 14.85 -11.16
C THR A 131 -8.14 14.36 -10.87
N THR A 132 -7.28 15.27 -10.42
CA THR A 132 -5.89 15.01 -10.12
C THR A 132 -5.76 14.57 -8.66
N ASN A 133 -5.56 13.27 -8.46
CA ASN A 133 -4.97 12.74 -7.25
C ASN A 133 -3.50 13.20 -7.15
N TRP A 134 -3.28 14.51 -7.02
CA TRP A 134 -1.95 15.12 -7.12
C TRP A 134 -0.97 14.48 -6.14
N GLY A 135 -1.45 14.07 -4.96
CA GLY A 135 -0.66 13.36 -3.96
C GLY A 135 -0.13 12.04 -4.49
N GLN A 136 -0.98 11.25 -5.17
CA GLN A 136 -0.58 9.99 -5.81
C GLN A 136 0.39 10.23 -6.96
N ASP A 137 0.20 11.29 -7.75
CA ASP A 137 1.15 11.66 -8.81
C ASP A 137 2.52 12.04 -8.23
N LYS A 138 2.55 12.77 -7.11
CA LYS A 138 3.79 13.18 -6.44
C LYS A 138 4.57 12.03 -5.81
N ILE A 139 3.88 10.98 -5.37
CA ILE A 139 4.52 9.75 -4.87
C ILE A 139 4.67 8.68 -5.94
N GLU A 140 4.42 9.02 -7.22
CA GLU A 140 4.52 8.10 -8.37
C GLU A 140 3.64 6.84 -8.23
N ALA A 141 2.52 6.95 -7.51
CA ALA A 141 1.60 5.86 -7.20
C ALA A 141 0.46 5.71 -8.23
N SER A 142 0.63 6.20 -9.45
CA SER A 142 -0.30 5.96 -10.56
C SER A 142 -0.18 4.54 -11.14
N SER A 143 0.88 3.80 -10.80
CA SER A 143 1.25 2.50 -11.36
C SER A 143 0.82 1.24 -10.60
N PRO A 144 0.59 1.20 -9.26
CA PRO A 144 0.31 -0.05 -8.57
C PRO A 144 -0.88 -0.82 -9.16
N SER A 145 -2.00 -0.13 -9.45
CA SER A 145 -3.16 -0.78 -10.07
C SER A 145 -2.92 -1.25 -11.50
N THR A 146 -2.06 -0.59 -12.28
CA THR A 146 -1.71 -1.03 -13.65
C THR A 146 -0.73 -2.21 -13.64
N LEU A 147 0.02 -2.37 -12.55
CA LEU A 147 0.88 -3.52 -12.27
C LEU A 147 0.13 -4.69 -11.60
N GLY A 148 -1.19 -4.57 -11.40
CA GLY A 148 -2.04 -5.60 -10.80
C GLY A 148 -2.11 -5.55 -9.26
N TYR A 149 -1.43 -4.61 -8.61
CA TYR A 149 -1.50 -4.39 -7.17
C TYR A 149 -2.65 -3.43 -6.83
N SER A 150 -3.78 -4.00 -6.41
CA SER A 150 -4.95 -3.23 -6.00
C SER A 150 -5.18 -3.23 -4.49
N GLY A 151 -4.44 -4.03 -3.72
CA GLY A 151 -4.77 -4.31 -2.32
C GLY A 151 -5.91 -5.30 -2.14
N LYS A 152 -6.28 -6.04 -3.20
CA LYS A 152 -7.24 -7.15 -3.08
C LYS A 152 -6.84 -8.09 -1.94
N ASP A 153 -7.82 -8.53 -1.16
CA ASP A 153 -7.68 -9.43 -0.02
C ASP A 153 -6.89 -8.83 1.16
N VAL A 154 -6.54 -7.54 1.11
CA VAL A 154 -5.98 -6.77 2.24
C VAL A 154 -7.11 -6.07 2.98
N ILE A 155 -7.12 -6.21 4.31
CA ILE A 155 -7.99 -5.47 5.21
C ILE A 155 -7.15 -4.39 5.88
N VAL A 156 -7.64 -3.15 5.87
CA VAL A 156 -7.00 -1.99 6.50
C VAL A 156 -7.92 -1.49 7.61
N ALA A 157 -7.44 -1.58 8.85
CA ALA A 157 -8.12 -0.97 9.99
C ALA A 157 -7.91 0.55 9.97
N VAL A 158 -8.99 1.31 10.05
CA VAL A 158 -8.98 2.77 10.11
C VAL A 158 -9.52 3.17 11.47
N ILE A 159 -8.62 3.56 12.38
CA ILE A 159 -8.95 4.06 13.71
C ILE A 159 -9.10 5.58 13.60
N ASP A 160 -10.34 6.06 13.57
CA ASP A 160 -10.68 7.45 13.27
C ASP A 160 -12.13 7.73 13.73
N SER A 161 -12.78 8.80 13.27
CA SER A 161 -14.17 9.14 13.61
C SER A 161 -15.24 8.23 13.00
N GLY A 162 -14.92 6.97 12.70
CA GLY A 162 -15.76 6.06 11.93
C GLY A 162 -15.76 6.31 10.41
N VAL A 163 -16.68 5.66 9.67
CA VAL A 163 -16.78 5.79 8.20
C VAL A 163 -18.24 5.86 7.76
N GLN A 164 -18.56 6.73 6.80
CA GLN A 164 -19.84 6.73 6.10
C GLN A 164 -19.96 5.49 5.19
N ARG A 165 -20.39 4.36 5.76
CA ARG A 165 -20.46 3.04 5.11
C ARG A 165 -21.32 3.01 3.84
N ASN A 166 -22.31 3.91 3.71
CA ASN A 166 -23.15 4.01 2.53
C ASN A 166 -22.62 4.95 1.43
N HIS A 167 -21.44 5.57 1.61
CA HIS A 167 -20.84 6.46 0.62
C HIS A 167 -20.62 5.71 -0.71
N PRO A 168 -21.04 6.25 -1.87
CA PRO A 168 -21.02 5.53 -3.15
C PRO A 168 -19.66 4.92 -3.53
N GLN A 169 -18.56 5.62 -3.21
CA GLN A 169 -17.19 5.17 -3.50
C GLN A 169 -16.59 4.22 -2.44
N LEU A 170 -17.26 4.01 -1.30
CA LEU A 170 -16.74 3.20 -0.19
C LEU A 170 -17.63 2.03 0.22
N LYS A 171 -18.92 2.03 -0.12
CA LYS A 171 -19.87 0.99 0.29
C LYS A 171 -19.44 -0.44 -0.08
N ASN A 172 -18.77 -0.61 -1.23
CA ASN A 172 -18.27 -1.91 -1.68
C ASN A 172 -16.87 -2.24 -1.12
N ARG A 173 -16.30 -1.34 -0.33
CA ARG A 173 -14.96 -1.41 0.27
C ARG A 173 -15.03 -1.72 1.76
N MET A 174 -16.19 -1.75 2.38
CA MET A 174 -16.29 -2.18 3.79
C MET A 174 -15.90 -3.65 3.94
N TYR A 175 -15.09 -3.93 4.95
CA TYR A 175 -14.89 -5.28 5.46
C TYR A 175 -16.20 -5.77 6.08
N ILE A 176 -16.46 -7.06 5.92
CA ILE A 176 -17.62 -7.73 6.52
C ILE A 176 -17.07 -8.83 7.40
N ASN A 177 -17.35 -8.77 8.70
CA ASN A 177 -16.98 -9.81 9.65
C ASN A 177 -17.81 -11.07 9.35
N PRO A 178 -17.21 -12.19 8.89
CA PRO A 178 -17.94 -13.44 8.67
C PRO A 178 -18.45 -14.08 9.96
N GLY A 179 -17.89 -13.69 11.12
CA GLY A 179 -18.34 -14.08 12.45
C GLY A 179 -19.73 -13.54 12.79
N GLU A 180 -19.96 -12.27 12.45
CA GLU A 180 -21.18 -11.50 12.74
C GLU A 180 -22.12 -11.33 11.53
N SER A 181 -21.88 -12.02 10.41
CA SER A 181 -22.75 -11.92 9.23
C SER A 181 -23.42 -13.24 8.87
N GLY A 182 -24.63 -13.14 8.31
CA GLY A 182 -25.45 -14.29 7.93
C GLY A 182 -26.40 -14.70 9.04
N LEU A 183 -26.81 -15.97 9.05
CA LEU A 183 -27.76 -16.49 10.03
C LEU A 183 -27.04 -17.27 11.13
N ASP A 184 -27.48 -17.10 12.37
CA ASP A 184 -27.08 -17.94 13.48
C ASP A 184 -27.72 -19.34 13.41
N SER A 185 -27.36 -20.20 14.38
CA SER A 185 -27.91 -21.56 14.50
C SER A 185 -29.43 -21.63 14.71
N GLN A 186 -30.06 -20.51 15.10
CA GLN A 186 -31.50 -20.36 15.33
C GLN A 186 -32.22 -19.67 14.15
N GLY A 187 -31.49 -19.30 13.10
CA GLY A 187 -32.02 -18.60 11.94
C GLY A 187 -32.23 -17.10 12.13
N ARG A 188 -31.61 -16.49 13.16
CA ARG A 188 -31.62 -15.03 13.37
C ARG A 188 -30.45 -14.39 12.62
N ASP A 189 -30.63 -13.16 12.17
CA ASP A 189 -29.57 -12.41 11.50
C ASP A 189 -28.50 -11.99 12.52
N LYS A 190 -27.29 -12.52 12.36
CA LYS A 190 -26.14 -12.21 13.21
C LYS A 190 -25.80 -10.73 13.24
N ALA A 191 -26.14 -10.01 12.17
CA ALA A 191 -25.86 -8.59 12.09
C ALA A 191 -26.68 -7.72 13.06
N THR A 192 -27.71 -8.30 13.70
CA THR A 192 -28.69 -7.55 14.50
C THR A 192 -29.31 -8.39 15.63
N ASN A 193 -28.75 -9.56 15.95
CA ASN A 193 -29.34 -10.44 16.97
C ASN A 193 -28.96 -10.02 18.40
N GLY A 194 -28.08 -9.02 18.56
CA GLY A 194 -27.60 -8.50 19.83
C GLY A 194 -26.67 -9.48 20.55
N ILE A 195 -25.94 -10.30 19.80
CA ILE A 195 -25.05 -11.34 20.32
C ILE A 195 -23.69 -11.16 19.67
N ASP A 196 -22.65 -11.33 20.48
CA ASP A 196 -21.29 -11.56 20.00
C ASP A 196 -21.21 -13.03 19.52
N ASP A 197 -21.47 -13.25 18.23
CA ASP A 197 -21.54 -14.56 17.58
C ASP A 197 -20.17 -15.20 17.36
N ASP A 198 -19.09 -14.41 17.31
CA ASP A 198 -17.72 -14.89 17.10
C ASP A 198 -16.86 -14.94 18.38
N GLY A 199 -17.35 -14.37 19.48
CA GLY A 199 -16.74 -14.41 20.80
C GLY A 199 -15.56 -13.47 20.97
N ASN A 200 -15.47 -12.40 20.17
CA ASN A 200 -14.39 -11.43 20.21
C ASN A 200 -14.59 -10.33 21.27
N GLY A 201 -15.76 -10.30 21.94
CA GLY A 201 -16.14 -9.33 22.95
C GLY A 201 -16.92 -8.12 22.42
N LEU A 202 -17.25 -8.08 21.13
CA LEU A 202 -17.89 -6.97 20.44
C LEU A 202 -19.21 -7.44 19.83
N ILE A 203 -20.33 -6.92 20.33
CA ILE A 203 -21.66 -7.31 19.87
C ILE A 203 -21.95 -6.69 18.50
N ASP A 204 -22.43 -7.52 17.55
CA ASP A 204 -22.91 -7.14 16.22
C ASP A 204 -21.88 -6.30 15.40
N ASP A 205 -20.57 -6.57 15.49
CA ASP A 205 -19.46 -5.82 14.85
C ASP A 205 -19.25 -6.12 13.34
N VAL A 206 -20.36 -6.23 12.60
CA VAL A 206 -20.44 -6.69 11.20
C VAL A 206 -19.47 -5.99 10.25
N SER A 207 -19.24 -4.69 10.44
CA SER A 207 -18.42 -3.88 9.53
C SER A 207 -17.67 -2.79 10.30
N GLY A 208 -17.05 -3.19 11.41
CA GLY A 208 -16.36 -2.30 12.33
C GLY A 208 -17.04 -2.23 13.69
N TYR A 209 -16.38 -1.50 14.61
CA TYR A 209 -16.89 -1.25 15.95
C TYR A 209 -16.59 0.17 16.42
N ASP A 210 -17.52 0.74 17.15
CA ASP A 210 -17.42 2.03 17.83
C ASP A 210 -17.18 1.74 19.31
N PHE A 211 -15.96 2.01 19.77
CA PHE A 211 -15.53 1.81 21.15
C PHE A 211 -15.94 2.94 22.07
N ALA A 212 -16.33 4.11 21.54
CA ALA A 212 -16.84 5.22 22.34
C ALA A 212 -18.27 4.93 22.81
N ASP A 213 -19.10 4.39 21.91
CA ASP A 213 -20.51 4.06 22.16
C ASP A 213 -20.78 2.57 22.41
N GLU A 214 -19.74 1.72 22.43
CA GLU A 214 -19.80 0.26 22.63
C GLU A 214 -20.80 -0.42 21.66
N SER A 215 -20.66 -0.14 20.36
CA SER A 215 -21.65 -0.48 19.34
C SER A 215 -21.03 -0.93 18.02
N GLY A 216 -21.62 -1.93 17.35
CA GLY A 216 -21.28 -2.30 15.96
C GLY A 216 -21.69 -1.26 14.90
N VAL A 217 -22.32 -0.15 15.31
CA VAL A 217 -22.78 0.92 14.43
C VAL A 217 -21.71 2.01 14.31
N VAL A 218 -20.75 1.80 13.41
CA VAL A 218 -19.72 2.80 13.12
C VAL A 218 -20.22 3.80 12.08
N ASN A 219 -20.52 5.03 12.51
CA ASN A 219 -21.00 6.10 11.64
C ASN A 219 -20.10 7.32 11.77
N ASP A 220 -19.69 7.87 10.63
CA ASP A 220 -18.83 9.06 10.65
C ASP A 220 -19.60 10.35 10.89
N GLY A 221 -19.47 10.89 12.11
CA GLY A 221 -20.03 12.19 12.50
C GLY A 221 -19.17 13.39 12.09
N SER A 222 -17.87 13.19 11.82
CA SER A 222 -16.92 14.27 11.52
C SER A 222 -16.61 14.42 10.03
N GLY A 223 -16.71 13.34 9.25
CA GLY A 223 -16.22 13.24 7.88
C GLY A 223 -14.72 12.90 7.75
N HIS A 224 -13.97 12.86 8.85
CA HIS A 224 -12.51 12.67 8.81
C HIS A 224 -12.16 11.22 8.45
N GLY A 225 -12.73 10.24 9.13
CA GLY A 225 -12.48 8.83 8.84
C GLY A 225 -12.99 8.39 7.45
N THR A 226 -14.10 8.98 6.97
CA THR A 226 -14.55 8.79 5.58
C THR A 226 -13.53 9.33 4.58
N HIS A 227 -12.96 10.51 4.83
CA HIS A 227 -11.93 11.10 3.96
C HIS A 227 -10.66 10.25 3.96
N VAL A 228 -10.17 9.83 5.14
CA VAL A 228 -9.01 8.93 5.29
C VAL A 228 -9.25 7.61 4.54
N SER A 229 -10.43 7.01 4.71
CA SER A 229 -10.83 5.79 4.00
C SER A 229 -10.88 5.97 2.49
N GLY A 230 -11.26 7.16 2.02
CA GLY A 230 -11.25 7.55 0.62
C GLY A 230 -9.85 7.54 0.00
N VAL A 231 -8.86 8.11 0.71
CA VAL A 231 -7.45 8.09 0.28
C VAL A 231 -6.96 6.64 0.09
N ILE A 232 -7.39 5.74 0.96
CA ILE A 232 -6.99 4.32 0.94
C ILE A 232 -7.69 3.59 -0.22
N ALA A 233 -9.03 3.52 -0.22
CA ALA A 233 -9.75 2.51 -1.00
C ALA A 233 -10.89 3.05 -1.88
N ALA A 234 -11.04 4.37 -2.07
CA ALA A 234 -12.12 4.92 -2.89
C ALA A 234 -12.20 4.26 -4.28
N ASP A 235 -13.40 3.77 -4.61
CA ASP A 235 -13.70 3.19 -5.90
C ASP A 235 -13.88 4.27 -6.96
N SER A 236 -12.90 4.39 -7.86
CA SER A 236 -12.92 5.38 -8.95
C SER A 236 -13.97 5.08 -10.03
N SER A 237 -14.62 3.91 -10.03
CA SER A 237 -15.75 3.65 -10.92
C SER A 237 -17.06 4.28 -10.43
N ALA A 238 -17.12 4.71 -9.16
CA ALA A 238 -18.31 5.25 -8.51
C ALA A 238 -18.19 6.75 -8.16
N GLY A 239 -17.11 7.42 -8.60
CA GLY A 239 -16.89 8.85 -8.37
C GLY A 239 -15.50 9.31 -8.80
N THR A 240 -15.11 10.53 -8.43
CA THR A 240 -13.89 11.18 -8.93
C THR A 240 -12.63 10.79 -8.17
N ILE A 241 -12.75 10.45 -6.88
CA ILE A 241 -11.61 10.08 -6.05
C ILE A 241 -11.16 8.67 -6.36
N ARG A 242 -9.85 8.47 -6.50
CA ARG A 242 -9.25 7.13 -6.68
C ARG A 242 -8.45 6.78 -5.43
N GLY A 243 -8.81 5.72 -4.72
CA GLY A 243 -8.01 5.22 -3.62
C GLY A 243 -6.68 4.64 -4.11
N LEU A 244 -5.64 4.65 -3.27
CA LEU A 244 -4.36 4.02 -3.57
C LEU A 244 -4.50 2.50 -3.75
N ALA A 245 -5.27 1.86 -2.88
CA ALA A 245 -5.53 0.43 -2.81
C ALA A 245 -7.03 0.16 -3.01
N GLN A 246 -7.55 0.44 -4.21
CA GLN A 246 -8.98 0.33 -4.51
C GLN A 246 -9.56 -1.07 -4.29
N GLY A 247 -8.74 -2.13 -4.29
CA GLY A 247 -9.15 -3.51 -4.01
C GLY A 247 -9.21 -3.87 -2.53
N ALA A 248 -8.67 -3.02 -1.65
CA ALA A 248 -8.65 -3.26 -0.22
C ALA A 248 -10.04 -3.15 0.42
N LYS A 249 -10.16 -3.77 1.60
CA LYS A 249 -11.29 -3.65 2.49
C LYS A 249 -10.96 -2.75 3.67
N ILE A 250 -11.89 -1.91 4.09
CA ILE A 250 -11.77 -0.99 5.21
C ILE A 250 -12.52 -1.58 6.40
N LEU A 251 -11.83 -1.71 7.53
CA LEU A 251 -12.40 -2.02 8.83
C LEU A 251 -12.41 -0.72 9.65
N PRO A 252 -13.54 0.00 9.75
CA PRO A 252 -13.61 1.24 10.49
C PRO A 252 -13.70 0.97 12.00
N LEU A 253 -12.92 1.69 12.79
CA LEU A 253 -12.89 1.64 14.25
C LEU A 253 -13.01 3.08 14.76
N ASP A 254 -13.95 3.35 15.66
CA ASP A 254 -14.13 4.65 16.33
C ASP A 254 -13.69 4.58 17.81
#